data_AF-A0A7S2VZM4-F1
#
_entry.id   AF-A0A7S2VZM4-F1
#
_cell.length_a   1.000
_cell.length_b   1.000
_cell.length_c   1.000
_cell.angle_alpha   90.00
_cell.angle_beta   90.00
_cell.angle_gamma   90.00
#
_symmetry.space_group_name_H-M   'P 1'
#
loop_
_entity.id
_entity.type
_entity.pdbx_description
1 polymer ?
#
loop_
_entity_poly.entity_id
_entity_poly.type
_entity_poly.pdbx_seq_one_letter_code
_entity_poly.pdbx_strand_id
1 'polypeptide(L)'
;FDSIPEGYAALAAVPKSGFTQILVFIAFLELQVMKDVTGEGEFPGDFRNGYIDFGWDTFTDEKKLEKRGIELNNGRAAMMGILGLMVHEQLGGSLPIVGNV
;
A
#
# COMPACT_ATOMS: atom_id res chain seq x y z
N PHE A 1 18.12 10.33 8.55
CA PHE A 1 16.73 10.42 8.04
C PHE A 1 16.09 11.74 8.46
N ASP A 2 16.46 12.27 9.63
CA ASP A 2 15.97 13.52 10.21
C ASP A 2 16.16 14.78 9.33
N SER A 3 17.08 14.73 8.35
CA SER A 3 17.31 15.82 7.40
C SER A 3 16.42 15.76 6.15
N ILE A 4 15.60 14.72 6.00
CA ILE A 4 14.68 14.56 4.88
C ILE A 4 13.33 15.15 5.32
N PRO A 5 12.82 16.18 4.63
CA PRO A 5 11.51 16.76 4.94
C PRO A 5 10.38 15.78 4.58
N GLU A 6 9.19 16.01 5.12
CA GLU A 6 8.01 15.19 4.83
C GLU A 6 7.35 15.57 3.49
N GLY A 7 6.43 14.72 3.02
CA GLY A 7 5.59 15.01 1.87
C GLY A 7 6.34 15.06 0.53
N TYR A 8 5.92 15.93 -0.37
CA TYR A 8 6.51 16.10 -1.70
C TYR A 8 7.99 16.52 -1.65
N ALA A 9 8.37 17.28 -0.62
CA ALA A 9 9.76 17.73 -0.46
C ALA A 9 10.72 16.55 -0.24
N ALA A 10 10.23 15.44 0.33
CA ALA A 10 11.01 14.22 0.52
C ALA A 10 11.55 13.67 -0.81
N LEU A 11 10.74 13.73 -1.88
CA LEU A 11 11.07 13.16 -3.19
C LEU A 11 12.28 13.85 -3.82
N ALA A 12 12.46 15.15 -3.58
CA ALA A 12 13.61 15.91 -4.08
C ALA A 12 14.85 15.77 -3.18
N ALA A 13 14.66 15.53 -1.88
CA ALA A 13 15.73 15.40 -0.90
C ALA A 13 16.42 14.03 -0.92
N VAL A 14 15.72 12.98 -1.37
CA VAL A 14 16.29 11.64 -1.47
C VAL A 14 17.33 11.58 -2.62
N PRO A 15 18.53 11.01 -2.40
CA PRO A 15 19.51 10.82 -3.47
C PRO A 15 18.94 10.01 -4.63
N LYS A 16 19.18 10.47 -5.86
CA LYS A 16 18.65 9.82 -7.08
C LYS A 16 18.98 8.34 -7.17
N SER A 17 20.18 7.93 -6.75
CA SER A 17 20.58 6.52 -6.72
C SER A 17 19.73 5.68 -5.78
N GLY A 18 19.41 6.19 -4.59
CA GLY A 18 18.52 5.52 -3.64
C GLY A 18 17.07 5.47 -4.13
N PHE A 19 16.59 6.54 -4.74
CA PHE A 19 15.27 6.57 -5.37
C PHE A 19 15.15 5.53 -6.50
N THR A 20 16.16 5.43 -7.37
CA THR A 20 16.18 4.41 -8.43
C THR A 20 16.21 2.99 -7.86
N GLN A 21 16.94 2.75 -6.76
CA GLN A 21 16.93 1.43 -6.10
C GLN A 21 15.53 1.06 -5.60
N ILE A 22 14.80 2.01 -5.00
CA ILE A 22 13.41 1.79 -4.55
C ILE A 22 12.52 1.43 -5.74
N LEU A 23 12.60 2.17 -6.84
CA LEU A 23 11.80 1.89 -8.04
C LEU A 23 12.12 0.52 -8.65
N VAL A 24 13.40 0.17 -8.77
CA VAL A 24 13.81 -1.15 -9.30
C VAL A 24 13.34 -2.27 -8.38
N PHE A 25 13.39 -2.06 -7.06
CA PHE A 25 12.91 -3.05 -6.09
C PHE A 25 11.39 -3.25 -6.20
N ILE A 26 10.60 -2.17 -6.27
CA ILE A 26 9.15 -2.25 -6.46
C ILE A 26 8.83 -2.95 -7.79
N ALA A 27 9.50 -2.57 -8.88
CA ALA A 27 9.32 -3.21 -10.18
C ALA A 27 9.64 -4.72 -10.16
N PHE A 28 10.71 -5.11 -9.46
CA PHE A 28 11.04 -6.53 -9.27
C PHE A 28 9.94 -7.27 -8.50
N LEU A 29 9.42 -6.68 -7.41
CA LEU A 29 8.33 -7.26 -6.64
C LEU A 29 7.08 -7.46 -7.50
N GLU A 30 6.65 -6.44 -8.25
CA GLU A 30 5.46 -6.53 -9.11
C GLU A 30 5.63 -7.56 -10.24
N LEU A 31 6.82 -7.63 -10.84
CA LEU A 31 7.05 -8.52 -11.98
C LEU A 31 7.27 -9.98 -11.59
N GLN A 32 7.73 -10.28 -10.37
CA GLN A 32 8.14 -11.63 -9.98
C GLN A 32 7.39 -12.19 -8.77
N VAL A 33 7.06 -11.38 -7.76
CA VAL A 33 6.58 -11.85 -6.46
C VAL A 33 5.10 -11.55 -6.24
N MET A 34 4.66 -10.32 -6.47
CA MET A 34 3.29 -9.84 -6.23
C MET A 34 2.37 -10.15 -7.42
N LYS A 35 2.37 -11.41 -7.83
CA LYS A 35 1.48 -11.94 -8.86
C LYS A 35 1.07 -13.35 -8.49
N ASP A 36 -0.07 -13.76 -9.04
CA ASP A 36 -0.46 -15.16 -9.05
C ASP A 36 0.38 -15.89 -10.12
N VAL A 37 1.41 -16.60 -9.67
CA VAL A 37 2.33 -17.39 -10.50
C VAL A 37 1.77 -18.79 -10.76
N THR A 38 1.00 -19.35 -9.81
CA THR A 38 0.48 -20.71 -9.89
C THR A 38 -0.86 -20.79 -10.61
N GLY A 39 -1.60 -19.67 -10.69
CA GLY A 39 -2.96 -19.62 -11.24
C GLY A 39 -4.01 -20.21 -10.30
N GLU A 40 -3.65 -20.40 -9.04
CA GLU A 40 -4.48 -21.05 -8.01
C GLU A 40 -5.16 -20.04 -7.08
N GLY A 41 -5.07 -18.73 -7.37
CA GLY A 41 -5.71 -17.70 -6.55
C GLY A 41 -7.24 -17.88 -6.47
N GLU A 42 -7.79 -17.90 -5.26
CA GLU A 42 -9.25 -18.05 -5.04
C GLU A 42 -10.04 -16.83 -5.55
N PHE A 43 -9.39 -15.66 -5.61
CA PHE A 43 -9.97 -14.40 -6.04
C PHE A 43 -8.90 -13.40 -6.50
N PRO A 44 -9.26 -12.37 -7.29
CA PRO A 44 -8.32 -11.31 -7.66
C PRO A 44 -7.76 -10.59 -6.43
N GLY A 45 -6.43 -10.53 -6.33
CA GLY A 45 -5.71 -10.00 -5.16
C GLY A 45 -5.16 -11.08 -4.22
N ASP A 46 -5.41 -12.36 -4.51
CA ASP A 46 -4.78 -13.47 -3.80
C ASP A 46 -3.38 -13.78 -4.36
N PHE A 47 -2.34 -13.43 -3.60
CA PHE A 47 -0.94 -13.68 -3.96
C PHE A 47 -0.28 -14.78 -3.09
N ARG A 48 -1.09 -15.63 -2.44
CA ARG A 48 -0.58 -16.74 -1.61
C ARG A 48 0.08 -17.85 -2.43
N ASN A 49 -0.25 -17.94 -3.72
CA ASN A 49 0.37 -18.87 -4.69
C ASN A 49 0.35 -20.34 -4.26
N GLY A 50 -0.67 -20.76 -3.48
CA GLY A 50 -0.79 -22.12 -2.94
C GLY A 50 0.37 -22.56 -2.02
N TYR A 51 1.34 -21.69 -1.74
CA TYR A 51 2.60 -22.04 -1.09
C TYR A 51 2.50 -21.96 0.44
N ILE A 52 1.71 -21.01 0.95
CA ILE A 52 1.52 -20.81 2.40
C ILE A 52 0.05 -20.53 2.68
N ASP A 53 -0.58 -21.43 3.43
CA ASP A 53 -1.88 -21.16 4.06
C ASP A 53 -1.65 -20.49 5.43
N PHE A 54 -1.90 -19.18 5.51
CA PHE A 54 -1.85 -18.41 6.76
C PHE A 54 -3.09 -18.66 7.65
N GLY A 55 -3.65 -19.87 7.61
CA GLY A 55 -4.90 -20.23 8.26
C GLY A 55 -6.15 -19.67 7.57
N TRP A 56 -6.05 -19.30 6.29
CA TRP A 56 -7.19 -18.83 5.50
C TRP A 56 -8.26 -19.90 5.40
N ASP A 57 -7.85 -21.17 5.25
CA ASP A 57 -8.77 -22.30 5.13
C ASP A 57 -9.49 -22.64 6.44
N THR A 58 -9.03 -22.09 7.56
CA THR A 58 -9.69 -22.24 8.87
C THR A 58 -10.88 -21.27 9.05
N PHE A 59 -11.00 -20.25 8.21
CA PHE A 59 -12.09 -19.29 8.29
C PHE A 59 -13.35 -19.79 7.60
N THR A 60 -14.51 -19.47 8.20
CA THR A 60 -15.81 -19.64 7.55
C THR A 60 -15.96 -18.69 6.37
N ASP A 61 -16.82 -19.03 5.40
CA ASP A 61 -17.06 -18.19 4.22
C ASP A 61 -17.55 -16.78 4.59
N GLU A 62 -18.39 -16.68 5.61
CA GLU A 62 -18.85 -15.41 6.18
C GLU A 62 -17.67 -14.56 6.69
N LYS A 63 -16.72 -15.20 7.38
CA LYS A 63 -15.55 -14.50 7.92
C LYS A 63 -14.58 -14.07 6.83
N LYS A 64 -14.37 -14.91 5.80
CA LYS A 64 -13.59 -14.58 4.61
C LYS A 64 -14.19 -13.35 3.90
N LEU A 65 -15.50 -13.32 3.72
CA LEU A 65 -16.21 -12.20 3.08
C LEU A 65 -16.11 -10.92 3.92
N GLU A 66 -16.32 -11.00 5.23
CA GLU A 66 -16.20 -9.86 6.16
C GLU A 66 -14.80 -9.23 6.09
N LYS A 67 -13.74 -10.06 6.18
CA LYS A 67 -12.35 -9.58 6.19
C LYS A 67 -11.96 -8.91 4.88
N ARG A 68 -12.34 -9.49 3.74
CA ARG A 68 -12.12 -8.87 2.41
C ARG A 68 -12.91 -7.56 2.25
N GLY A 69 -14.13 -7.50 2.80
CA GLY A 69 -14.92 -6.26 2.81
C GLY A 69 -14.26 -5.15 3.62
N ILE A 70 -13.70 -5.49 4.79
CA ILE A 70 -12.95 -4.54 5.64
C ILE A 70 -11.70 -4.04 4.90
N GLU A 71 -10.91 -4.95 4.32
CA GLU A 71 -9.71 -4.60 3.54
C GLU A 71 -10.04 -3.63 2.41
N LEU A 72 -11.07 -3.94 1.61
CA LEU A 72 -11.50 -3.11 0.50
C LEU A 72 -11.98 -1.72 0.94
N ASN A 73 -12.76 -1.65 2.00
CA ASN A 73 -13.29 -0.38 2.50
C ASN A 73 -12.20 0.49 3.12
N ASN A 74 -11.24 -0.10 3.84
CA ASN A 74 -10.05 0.62 4.31
C ASN A 74 -9.20 1.11 3.15
N GLY A 75 -9.02 0.31 2.10
CA GLY A 75 -8.33 0.73 0.88
C GLY A 75 -9.00 1.95 0.22
N ARG A 76 -10.35 1.92 0.09
CA ARG A 76 -11.12 3.06 -0.44
C ARG A 76 -10.98 4.31 0.42
N ALA A 77 -11.03 4.17 1.74
CA ALA A 77 -10.83 5.29 2.66
C ALA A 77 -9.40 5.86 2.56
N ALA A 78 -8.40 4.99 2.49
CA ALA A 78 -6.99 5.38 2.36
C ALA A 78 -6.69 6.10 1.04
N MET A 79 -7.31 5.69 -0.08
CA MET A 79 -7.19 6.40 -1.37
C MET A 79 -7.66 7.86 -1.27
N MET A 80 -8.80 8.10 -0.62
CA MET A 80 -9.30 9.46 -0.38
C MET A 80 -8.43 10.20 0.65
N GLY A 81 -7.94 9.49 1.67
CA GLY A 81 -7.04 10.04 2.68
C GLY A 81 -5.73 10.55 2.08
N ILE A 82 -5.02 9.73 1.31
CA ILE A 82 -3.74 10.13 0.69
C ILE A 82 -3.94 11.22 -0.35
N LEU A 83 -5.03 11.17 -1.12
CA LEU A 83 -5.37 12.25 -2.06
C LEU A 83 -5.58 13.58 -1.33
N GLY A 84 -6.31 13.57 -0.21
CA GLY A 84 -6.51 14.75 0.63
C GLY A 84 -5.19 15.30 1.18
N LEU A 85 -4.32 14.43 1.69
CA LEU A 85 -2.98 14.82 2.18
C LEU A 85 -2.15 15.46 1.05
N MET A 86 -2.09 14.82 -0.11
CA MET A 86 -1.36 15.32 -1.29
C MET A 86 -1.86 16.69 -1.75
N VAL A 87 -3.17 16.89 -1.87
CA VAL A 87 -3.72 18.17 -2.35
C VAL A 87 -3.54 19.27 -1.33
N HIS A 88 -3.78 18.99 -0.05
CA HIS A 88 -3.64 20.01 1.00
C HIS A 88 -2.19 20.43 1.24
N GLU A 89 -1.22 19.55 1.04
CA GLU A 89 0.19 19.91 1.06
C GLU A 89 0.53 20.94 -0.02
N GLN A 90 0.04 20.72 -1.25
CA GLN A 90 0.26 21.65 -2.38
C GLN A 90 -0.47 22.98 -2.19
N LEU A 91 -1.62 22.98 -1.52
CA LEU A 91 -2.37 24.20 -1.20
C LEU A 91 -1.78 24.98 -0.01
N GLY A 92 -0.68 24.50 0.59
CA GLY A 92 0.03 25.18 1.69
C GLY A 92 -0.57 24.96 3.07
N GLY A 93 -1.39 23.93 3.26
CA GLY A 93 -1.89 23.52 4.57
C GLY A 93 -0.82 22.79 5.40
N SER A 94 -0.97 22.80 6.73
CA SER A 94 -0.14 21.95 7.61
C SER A 94 -0.69 20.53 7.66
N LEU A 95 0.17 19.54 7.45
CA LEU A 95 -0.14 18.12 7.63
C LEU A 95 0.23 17.68 9.06
N PRO A 96 -0.52 16.77 9.70
CA PRO A 96 -1.82 16.24 9.30
C PRO A 96 -2.95 17.27 9.48
N ILE A 97 -3.98 17.19 8.64
CA ILE A 97 -5.11 18.15 8.64
C ILE A 97 -5.98 18.01 9.89
N VAL A 98 -6.04 16.81 10.46
CA VAL A 98 -6.82 16.47 11.66
C VAL A 98 -5.87 15.91 12.71
N GLY A 99 -5.99 16.37 13.96
CA GLY A 99 -5.09 15.98 15.06
C GLY A 99 -4.02 17.02 15.43
N ASN A 100 -4.10 18.24 14.88
CA ASN A 100 -3.33 19.38 15.37
C ASN A 100 -3.91 19.84 16.73
N VAL A 101 -3.46 19.23 17.81
CA VAL A 101 -3.68 19.66 19.20
C VAL A 101 -2.33 19.94 19.83
#